data_AF-A0A0C9U8V3-F1
#
_entry.id   AF-A0A0C9U8V3-F1
#
_cell.length_a   1.000
_cell.length_b   1.000
_cell.length_c   1.000
_cell.angle_alpha   90.00
_cell.angle_beta   90.00
_cell.angle_gamma   90.00
#
_symmetry.space_group_name_H-M   'P 1'
#
loop_
_entity.id
_entity.type
_entity.pdbx_description
1 polymer ?
#
loop_
_entity_poly.entity_id
_entity_poly.type
_entity_poly.pdbx_seq_one_letter_code
_entity_poly.pdbx_strand_id
1 'polypeptide(L)'
;MAMKPSVINVDTLATSTFDSARWIGTGQTYPENPSTEILAEKQRLLKIPSEYRSLLPNPSYSVKRFTEFKLPELDSKSLIIKSMEDVFYTQKPTRSINWLLTRSVPSEIVLSALSKAVGQAWFHGCHSFIDFRYKGEVKNVDEYLPFWIVM
;
A
#
# COMPACT_ATOMS: atom_id res chain seq x y z
N MET A 1 -1.16 53.01 27.13
CA MET A 1 -0.57 51.65 27.11
C MET A 1 -1.10 50.92 25.89
N ALA A 2 -0.27 50.76 24.85
CA ALA A 2 -0.69 50.07 23.62
C ALA A 2 -0.33 48.58 23.73
N MET A 3 -1.34 47.70 23.64
CA MET A 3 -1.15 46.25 23.52
C MET A 3 -0.40 45.96 22.21
N LYS A 4 0.80 45.39 22.31
CA LYS A 4 1.50 44.83 21.15
C LYS A 4 0.71 43.63 20.64
N PRO A 5 0.40 43.54 19.34
CA PRO A 5 -0.24 42.36 18.78
C PRO A 5 0.70 41.16 18.88
N SER A 6 0.19 40.07 19.44
CA SER A 6 0.84 38.76 19.45
C SER A 6 0.88 38.25 18.01
N VAL A 7 2.03 38.36 17.35
CA VAL A 7 2.24 37.75 16.04
C VAL A 7 2.41 36.25 16.28
N ILE A 8 1.39 35.47 15.93
CA ILE A 8 1.50 34.02 15.85
C ILE A 8 2.40 33.75 14.63
N ASN A 9 3.62 33.31 14.90
CA ASN A 9 4.56 32.93 13.86
C ASN A 9 4.16 31.53 13.36
N VAL A 10 3.50 31.48 12.20
CA VAL A 10 3.07 30.25 11.51
C VAL A 10 4.19 29.72 10.60
N ASP A 11 5.39 30.29 10.69
CA ASP A 11 6.52 29.78 9.92
C ASP A 11 7.08 28.50 10.55
N THR A 12 7.03 27.45 9.73
CA THR A 12 7.77 26.19 9.85
C THR A 12 7.36 25.26 10.99
N LEU A 13 6.19 24.63 10.82
CA LEU A 13 6.12 23.20 11.11
C LEU A 13 7.16 22.52 10.20
N ALA A 14 8.39 22.38 10.70
CA ALA A 14 9.44 21.64 10.01
C ALA A 14 8.85 20.27 9.66
N THR A 15 8.51 20.09 8.40
CA THR A 15 8.03 18.82 7.88
C THR A 15 9.26 17.94 7.92
N SER A 16 9.44 17.19 9.00
CA SER A 16 10.56 16.25 9.09
C SER A 16 10.44 15.31 7.90
N THR A 17 11.49 15.28 7.09
CA THR A 17 11.55 14.37 5.96
C THR A 17 11.79 12.96 6.50
N PHE A 18 11.17 11.96 5.87
CA PHE A 18 11.35 10.58 6.27
C PHE A 18 12.80 10.13 6.02
N ASP A 19 13.52 9.78 7.08
CA ASP A 19 14.89 9.27 7.01
C ASP A 19 14.91 7.76 6.76
N SER A 20 14.94 7.38 5.48
CA SER A 20 14.95 5.96 5.10
C SER A 20 16.13 5.18 5.69
N ALA A 21 17.31 5.78 5.85
CA ALA A 21 18.50 5.09 6.36
C ALA A 21 18.38 4.75 7.85
N ARG A 22 17.59 5.54 8.58
CA ARG A 22 17.26 5.26 9.98
C ARG A 22 16.26 4.12 10.12
N TRP A 23 15.22 4.10 9.28
CA TRP A 23 14.04 3.25 9.52
C TRP A 23 14.03 1.93 8.73
N ILE A 24 14.59 1.91 7.52
CA ILE A 24 14.44 0.79 6.59
C ILE A 24 15.63 -0.15 6.67
N GLY A 25 15.38 -1.43 6.94
CA GLY A 25 16.41 -2.48 7.00
C GLY A 25 17.28 -2.43 8.26
N THR A 26 16.93 -1.60 9.25
CA THR A 26 17.73 -1.39 10.47
C THR A 26 17.29 -2.28 11.65
N GLY A 27 16.33 -3.18 11.43
CA GLY A 27 15.77 -4.04 12.47
C GLY A 27 14.80 -3.32 13.42
N GLN A 28 14.36 -2.11 13.08
CA GLN A 28 13.37 -1.38 13.85
C GLN A 28 11.96 -1.97 13.69
N THR A 29 11.17 -1.85 14.75
CA THR A 29 9.75 -2.19 14.75
C THR A 29 8.94 -1.00 14.26
N TYR A 30 7.98 -1.25 13.37
CA TYR A 30 7.00 -0.25 12.96
C TYR A 30 6.16 0.14 14.18
N PRO A 31 6.14 1.43 14.57
CA PRO A 31 5.47 1.87 15.79
C PRO A 31 3.94 1.72 15.67
N GLU A 32 3.28 1.38 16.79
CA GLU A 32 1.81 1.34 16.88
C GLU A 32 1.20 2.73 16.60
N ASN A 33 1.86 3.78 17.08
CA ASN A 33 1.52 5.18 16.83
C ASN A 33 2.64 5.84 16.02
N PRO A 34 2.68 5.66 14.68
CA PRO A 34 3.70 6.24 13.82
C PRO A 34 3.66 7.75 13.82
N SER A 35 4.85 8.36 13.77
CA SER A 35 5.01 9.80 13.59
C SER A 35 4.51 10.24 12.22
N THR A 36 4.28 11.54 12.06
CA THR A 36 3.68 12.13 10.85
C THR A 36 4.50 11.82 9.60
N GLU A 37 5.84 11.82 9.70
CA GLU A 37 6.73 11.50 8.59
C GLU A 37 6.64 10.03 8.14
N ILE A 38 6.50 9.10 9.10
CA ILE A 38 6.31 7.67 8.79
C ILE A 38 4.96 7.45 8.10
N LEU A 39 3.90 8.12 8.59
CA LEU A 39 2.57 8.05 8.00
C LEU A 39 2.54 8.62 6.58
N ALA A 40 3.13 9.80 6.38
CA ALA A 40 3.19 10.44 5.07
C ALA A 40 3.92 9.57 4.05
N GLU A 41 5.04 8.97 4.45
CA GLU A 41 5.79 8.09 3.55
C GLU A 41 5.09 6.76 3.30
N LYS A 42 4.42 6.18 4.31
CA LYS A 42 3.55 5.00 4.11
C LYS A 42 2.42 5.31 3.13
N GLN A 43 1.78 6.46 3.24
CA GLN A 43 0.75 6.90 2.29
C GLN A 43 1.32 7.06 0.88
N ARG A 44 2.54 7.61 0.73
CA ARG A 44 3.23 7.71 -0.56
C ARG A 44 3.48 6.33 -1.17
N LEU A 45 3.92 5.37 -0.36
CA LEU A 45 4.21 3.99 -0.75
C LEU A 45 2.95 3.25 -1.22
N LEU A 46 1.82 3.53 -0.57
CA LEU A 46 0.51 2.93 -0.81
C LEU A 46 -0.31 3.66 -1.89
N LYS A 47 0.19 4.78 -2.41
CA LYS A 47 -0.51 5.58 -3.42
C LYS A 47 -0.48 4.89 -4.77
N ILE A 48 -1.66 4.72 -5.37
CA ILE A 48 -1.80 4.22 -6.74
C ILE A 48 -1.07 5.18 -7.71
N PRO A 49 -0.10 4.69 -8.51
CA PRO A 49 0.57 5.50 -9.51
C PRO A 49 -0.40 6.07 -10.55
N SER A 50 -0.11 7.28 -11.03
CA SER A 50 -1.00 8.05 -11.91
C SER A 50 -1.36 7.35 -13.22
N GLU A 51 -0.42 6.57 -13.75
CA GLU A 51 -0.55 5.79 -14.97
C GLU A 51 -1.60 4.69 -14.87
N TYR A 52 -1.99 4.28 -13.66
CA TYR A 52 -3.02 3.27 -13.41
C TYR A 52 -4.38 3.85 -13.02
N ARG A 53 -4.52 5.18 -13.00
CA ARG A 53 -5.81 5.83 -12.67
C ARG A 53 -6.92 5.48 -13.65
N SER A 54 -6.59 5.14 -14.89
CA SER A 54 -7.57 4.71 -15.89
C SER A 54 -8.22 3.35 -15.56
N LEU A 55 -7.63 2.58 -14.64
CA LEU A 55 -8.21 1.32 -14.15
C LEU A 55 -9.28 1.54 -13.08
N LEU A 56 -9.38 2.76 -12.55
CA LEU A 56 -10.38 3.13 -11.55
C LEU A 56 -11.60 3.76 -12.24
N PRO A 57 -12.80 3.65 -11.63
CA PRO A 57 -13.96 4.41 -12.10
C PRO A 57 -13.63 5.90 -12.16
N ASN A 58 -13.94 6.54 -13.29
CA ASN A 58 -13.68 7.97 -13.43
C ASN A 58 -14.63 8.76 -12.49
N PRO A 59 -14.13 9.72 -11.69
CA PRO A 59 -14.95 10.52 -10.79
C PRO A 59 -16.07 11.30 -11.49
N SER A 60 -15.94 11.56 -12.80
CA SER A 60 -16.94 12.23 -13.63
C SER A 60 -17.96 11.29 -14.26
N TYR A 61 -17.93 9.98 -13.96
CA TYR A 61 -18.97 9.06 -14.42
C TYR A 61 -20.33 9.43 -13.82
N SER A 62 -21.36 9.39 -14.67
CA SER A 62 -22.73 9.40 -14.19
C SER A 62 -23.00 8.15 -13.36
N VAL A 63 -24.00 8.21 -12.47
CA VAL A 63 -24.42 7.06 -11.66
C VAL A 63 -24.65 5.81 -12.52
N LYS A 64 -25.30 5.97 -13.69
CA LYS A 64 -25.53 4.87 -14.64
C LYS A 64 -24.23 4.22 -15.12
N ARG A 65 -23.26 5.03 -15.60
CA ARG A 65 -21.97 4.50 -16.06
C ARG A 65 -21.16 3.88 -14.93
N PHE A 66 -21.26 4.44 -13.72
CA PHE A 66 -20.61 3.88 -12.54
C PHE A 66 -21.18 2.49 -12.20
N THR A 67 -22.51 2.31 -12.25
CA THR A 67 -23.15 1.00 -12.01
C THR A 67 -22.87 -0.03 -13.11
N GLU A 68 -22.57 0.41 -14.33
CA GLU A 68 -22.18 -0.45 -15.46
C GLU A 68 -20.67 -0.79 -15.43
N PHE A 69 -19.89 -0.15 -14.55
CA PHE A 69 -18.46 -0.41 -14.43
C PHE A 69 -18.23 -1.82 -13.88
N LYS A 70 -17.60 -2.68 -14.69
CA LYS A 70 -17.32 -4.06 -14.29
C LYS A 70 -16.16 -4.10 -13.29
N LEU A 71 -16.48 -4.38 -12.04
CA LEU A 71 -15.49 -4.68 -11.01
C LEU A 71 -15.02 -6.14 -11.10
N PRO A 72 -13.77 -6.45 -10.68
CA PRO A 72 -13.33 -7.83 -10.57
C PRO A 72 -14.14 -8.56 -9.49
N GLU A 73 -14.23 -9.88 -9.63
CA GLU A 73 -14.95 -10.72 -8.66
C GLU A 73 -14.24 -10.71 -7.30
N LEU A 74 -15.01 -10.73 -6.22
CA LEU A 74 -14.46 -10.93 -4.89
C LEU A 74 -14.16 -12.41 -4.68
N ASP A 75 -13.01 -12.70 -4.11
CA ASP A 75 -12.68 -14.04 -3.66
C ASP A 75 -13.46 -14.35 -2.38
N SER A 76 -14.36 -15.34 -2.47
CA SER A 76 -15.16 -15.80 -1.34
C SER A 76 -14.39 -16.75 -0.42
N LYS A 77 -13.19 -17.20 -0.82
CA LYS A 77 -12.39 -18.17 -0.07
C LYS A 77 -11.34 -17.44 0.77
N SER A 78 -11.50 -17.52 2.09
CA SER A 78 -10.41 -17.18 3.01
C SER A 78 -9.44 -18.35 3.08
N LEU A 79 -8.37 -18.29 2.30
CA LEU A 79 -7.25 -19.20 2.48
C LEU A 79 -6.52 -18.82 3.79
N ILE A 80 -6.35 -19.79 4.68
CA ILE A 80 -5.61 -19.62 5.93
C ILE A 80 -4.12 -19.57 5.58
N ILE A 81 -3.52 -18.38 5.57
CA ILE A 81 -2.07 -18.26 5.60
C ILE A 81 -1.61 -18.36 7.06
N LYS A 82 -0.54 -19.12 7.30
CA LYS A 82 0.07 -19.23 8.63
C LYS A 82 0.65 -17.90 9.13
N SER A 83 1.26 -17.11 8.25
CA SER A 83 1.74 -15.75 8.54
C SER A 83 1.69 -14.89 7.28
N MET A 84 1.19 -13.66 7.40
CA MET A 84 1.23 -12.68 6.31
C MET A 84 2.63 -12.11 6.09
N GLU A 85 3.52 -12.23 7.08
CA GLU A 85 4.88 -11.70 6.99
C GLU A 85 5.71 -12.44 5.93
N ASP A 86 5.43 -13.73 5.75
CA ASP A 86 6.14 -14.61 4.80
C ASP A 86 5.82 -14.31 3.32
N VAL A 87 4.84 -13.44 3.06
CA VAL A 87 4.48 -13.06 1.69
C VAL A 87 5.21 -11.82 1.20
N PHE A 88 5.98 -11.15 2.05
CA PHE A 88 6.73 -9.94 1.73
C PHE A 88 8.18 -10.23 1.34
N TYR A 89 8.70 -9.46 0.38
CA TYR A 89 9.98 -9.73 -0.27
C TYR A 89 10.77 -8.45 -0.50
N THR A 90 12.09 -8.54 -0.40
CA THR A 90 13.04 -7.45 -0.66
C THR A 90 13.28 -7.24 -2.16
N GLN A 91 12.78 -8.13 -3.01
CA GLN A 91 12.80 -7.97 -4.45
C GLN A 91 11.87 -6.83 -4.88
N LYS A 92 12.26 -6.13 -5.96
CA LYS A 92 11.39 -5.12 -6.58
C LYS A 92 10.21 -5.80 -7.29
N PRO A 93 9.07 -5.11 -7.42
CA PRO A 93 7.97 -5.60 -8.23
C PRO A 93 8.39 -5.92 -9.66
N THR A 94 7.98 -7.08 -10.18
CA THR A 94 8.39 -7.61 -11.49
C THR A 94 7.26 -7.66 -12.51
N ARG A 95 5.99 -7.60 -12.07
CA ARG A 95 4.83 -7.87 -12.94
C ARG A 95 4.17 -6.61 -13.49
N SER A 96 3.79 -6.66 -14.77
CA SER A 96 2.98 -5.62 -15.41
C SER A 96 1.51 -5.76 -15.01
N ILE A 97 0.92 -4.69 -14.47
CA ILE A 97 -0.39 -4.63 -13.78
C ILE A 97 -1.60 -5.13 -14.57
N ASN A 98 -1.49 -5.34 -15.88
CA ASN A 98 -2.55 -5.94 -16.69
C ASN A 98 -3.06 -7.28 -16.14
N TRP A 99 -2.20 -8.03 -15.45
CA TRP A 99 -2.58 -9.28 -14.79
C TRP A 99 -3.64 -9.10 -13.68
N LEU A 100 -3.70 -7.94 -13.01
CA LEU A 100 -4.69 -7.69 -11.96
C LEU A 100 -6.12 -7.74 -12.50
N LEU A 101 -6.30 -7.41 -13.78
CA LEU A 101 -7.62 -7.42 -14.42
C LEU A 101 -8.18 -8.84 -14.61
N THR A 102 -7.34 -9.87 -14.53
CA THR A 102 -7.75 -11.27 -14.67
C THR A 102 -7.96 -11.96 -13.33
N ARG A 103 -7.84 -11.24 -12.21
CA ARG A 103 -7.79 -11.83 -10.87
C ARG A 103 -8.97 -11.39 -10.04
N SER A 104 -9.38 -12.28 -9.14
CA SER A 104 -10.30 -11.92 -8.08
C SER A 104 -9.61 -11.03 -7.04
N VAL A 105 -10.36 -10.08 -6.49
CA VAL A 105 -9.93 -9.28 -5.34
C VAL A 105 -9.86 -10.19 -4.11
N PRO A 106 -8.78 -10.17 -3.31
CA PRO A 106 -8.72 -10.94 -2.07
C PRO A 106 -9.87 -10.61 -1.11
N SER A 107 -10.22 -11.56 -0.24
CA SER A 107 -11.23 -11.30 0.79
C SER A 107 -10.80 -10.18 1.74
N GLU A 108 -11.76 -9.51 2.37
CA GLU A 108 -11.49 -8.40 3.31
C GLU A 108 -10.54 -8.80 4.45
N ILE A 109 -10.66 -10.05 4.93
CA ILE A 109 -9.78 -10.59 5.98
C ILE A 109 -8.32 -10.60 5.50
N VAL A 110 -8.08 -11.04 4.26
CA VAL A 110 -6.73 -11.07 3.66
C VAL A 110 -6.22 -9.65 3.45
N LEU A 111 -7.03 -8.75 2.88
CA LEU A 111 -6.65 -7.36 2.66
C LEU A 111 -6.32 -6.63 3.97
N SER A 112 -7.13 -6.82 5.01
CA SER A 112 -6.90 -6.24 6.34
C SER A 112 -5.58 -6.75 6.94
N ALA A 113 -5.31 -8.05 6.82
CA ALA A 113 -4.09 -8.65 7.35
C ALA A 113 -2.85 -8.18 6.59
N LEU A 114 -2.90 -8.09 5.26
CA LEU A 114 -1.84 -7.49 4.44
C LEU A 114 -1.59 -6.03 4.83
N SER A 115 -2.66 -5.22 4.93
CA SER A 115 -2.56 -3.79 5.26
C SER A 115 -1.92 -3.54 6.62
N LYS A 116 -2.20 -4.41 7.60
CA LYS A 116 -1.56 -4.40 8.93
C LYS A 116 -0.07 -4.77 8.85
N ALA A 117 0.29 -5.78 8.07
CA ALA A 117 1.65 -6.28 7.96
C ALA A 117 2.59 -5.38 7.12
N VAL A 118 2.06 -4.61 6.16
CA VAL A 118 2.86 -3.76 5.25
C VAL A 118 3.82 -2.84 5.99
N GLY A 119 3.41 -2.25 7.12
CA GLY A 119 4.26 -1.31 7.87
C GLY A 119 5.56 -1.96 8.34
N GLN A 120 5.44 -3.13 8.98
CA GLN A 120 6.60 -3.89 9.46
C GLN A 120 7.42 -4.45 8.31
N ALA A 121 6.77 -4.99 7.28
CA ALA A 121 7.46 -5.49 6.09
C ALA A 121 8.31 -4.40 5.41
N TRP A 122 7.75 -3.20 5.29
CA TRP A 122 8.47 -2.04 4.78
C TRP A 122 9.69 -1.68 5.64
N PHE A 123 9.56 -1.66 6.96
CA PHE A 123 10.69 -1.44 7.89
C PHE A 123 11.75 -2.55 7.80
N HIS A 124 11.37 -3.78 7.45
CA HIS A 124 12.31 -4.86 7.15
C HIS A 124 12.99 -4.74 5.78
N GLY A 125 12.75 -3.66 5.02
CA GLY A 125 13.34 -3.46 3.69
C GLY A 125 12.64 -4.22 2.58
N CYS A 126 11.42 -4.72 2.82
CA CYS A 126 10.63 -5.31 1.76
C CYS A 126 10.14 -4.22 0.79
N HIS A 127 10.06 -4.57 -0.50
CA HIS A 127 9.61 -3.70 -1.58
C HIS A 127 8.41 -4.25 -2.34
N SER A 128 8.09 -5.52 -2.11
CA SER A 128 7.01 -6.21 -2.79
C SER A 128 6.41 -7.31 -1.92
N PHE A 129 5.32 -7.90 -2.40
CA PHE A 129 4.74 -9.11 -1.83
C PHE A 129 4.27 -10.06 -2.95
N ILE A 130 3.96 -11.31 -2.61
CA ILE A 130 3.40 -12.28 -3.54
C ILE A 130 1.92 -12.52 -3.20
N ASP A 131 1.07 -12.58 -4.23
CA ASP A 131 -0.28 -13.12 -4.06
C ASP A 131 -0.21 -14.65 -3.96
N PHE A 132 -0.12 -15.13 -2.72
CA PHE A 132 -0.02 -16.54 -2.37
C PHE A 132 -1.15 -17.41 -2.95
N ARG A 133 -2.31 -16.82 -3.28
CA ARG A 133 -3.45 -17.53 -3.87
C ARG A 133 -3.13 -18.09 -5.25
N TYR A 134 -2.13 -17.51 -5.91
CA TYR A 134 -1.70 -17.86 -7.26
C TYR A 134 -0.24 -18.29 -7.32
N LYS A 135 0.38 -18.57 -6.16
CA LYS A 135 1.77 -19.03 -6.10
C LYS A 135 1.90 -20.38 -6.82
N GLY A 136 2.78 -20.42 -7.83
CA GLY A 136 3.08 -21.63 -8.59
C GLY A 136 2.25 -21.83 -9.86
N GLU A 137 1.34 -20.91 -10.21
CA GLU A 137 0.64 -20.96 -11.50
C GLU A 137 1.58 -20.79 -12.69
N VAL A 138 2.60 -19.92 -12.55
CA VAL A 138 3.66 -19.75 -13.53
C VAL A 138 4.89 -20.51 -13.03
N LYS A 139 5.30 -21.55 -13.76
CA LYS A 139 6.50 -22.33 -13.42
C LYS A 139 7.72 -21.40 -13.45
N ASN A 140 8.48 -21.39 -12.36
CA ASN A 140 9.80 -20.75 -12.23
C ASN A 140 9.83 -19.20 -12.23
N VAL A 141 8.71 -18.53 -11.97
CA VAL A 141 8.71 -17.06 -11.79
C VAL A 141 7.86 -16.70 -10.57
N ASP A 142 8.52 -16.26 -9.51
CA ASP A 142 7.82 -15.60 -8.40
C ASP A 142 7.40 -14.20 -8.84
N GLU A 143 6.13 -13.87 -8.59
CA GLU A 143 5.49 -12.66 -9.07
C GLU A 143 5.42 -11.63 -7.95
N TYR A 144 6.35 -10.68 -7.98
CA TYR A 144 6.48 -9.64 -6.98
C TYR A 144 5.57 -8.45 -7.29
N LEU A 145 4.69 -8.13 -6.35
CA LEU A 145 3.64 -7.13 -6.46
C LEU A 145 3.97 -5.88 -5.64
N PRO A 146 3.69 -4.67 -6.15
CA PRO A 146 3.91 -3.44 -5.39
C PRO A 146 2.88 -3.29 -4.25
N PHE A 147 3.29 -2.64 -3.15
CA PHE A 147 2.43 -2.48 -1.96
C PHE A 147 1.13 -1.71 -2.18
N TRP A 148 1.07 -0.79 -3.15
CA TRP A 148 -0.15 -0.04 -3.41
C TRP A 148 -1.32 -0.89 -3.90
N ILE A 149 -1.09 -2.16 -4.28
CA ILE A 149 -2.16 -3.12 -4.62
C ILE A 149 -2.96 -3.56 -3.40
N VAL A 150 -2.43 -3.35 -2.18
CA VAL A 150 -3.11 -3.70 -0.92
C VAL A 150 -4.19 -2.65 -0.53
N MET A 151 -4.27 -1.52 -1.26
CA MET A 151 -5.19 -0.40 -0.98
C MET A 151 -6.45 -0.39 -1.84
#